data_AF-A0A497HJR1-F1
#
_entry.id   AF-A0A497HJR1-F1
#
_cell.length_a   1.000
_cell.length_b   1.000
_cell.length_c   1.000
_cell.angle_alpha   90.00
_cell.angle_beta   90.00
_cell.angle_gamma   90.00
#
_symmetry.space_group_name_H-M   'P 1'
#
loop_
_entity.id
_entity.type
_entity.pdbx_description
1 polymer ?
#
loop_
_entity_poly.entity_id
_entity_poly.type
_entity_poly.pdbx_seq_one_letter_code
_entity_poly.pdbx_strand_id
1 'polypeptide(L)'
;MPLKPFRTVLPQTENGLVLYLTFNEGAGVVANDHGTMGNCGKIHGATFTDGLFGKALSFDGEDDYVEVSNSESLTVTDAVTVLAWINWAEVKDCMLLQKKNIGQPDDDQEYSIIPQKWGTLPTFGAHINGTLIDSGYRLKDLINTGEWAQIGIVYAGDAIAGTGNAYVKFVV
;
A
#
# COMPACT_ATOMS: atom_id res chain seq x y z
N MET A 1 -33.99 8.14 -25.22
CA MET A 1 -34.00 7.88 -23.77
C MET A 1 -33.13 8.92 -23.10
N PRO A 2 -33.58 9.69 -22.10
CA PRO A 2 -32.70 10.62 -21.40
C PRO A 2 -31.83 9.85 -20.39
N LEU A 3 -30.54 10.17 -20.34
CA LEU A 3 -29.58 9.59 -19.40
C LEU A 3 -29.93 10.04 -17.97
N LYS A 4 -29.91 9.09 -17.03
CA LYS A 4 -30.08 9.33 -15.60
C LYS A 4 -28.76 9.89 -15.05
N PRO A 5 -28.71 11.10 -14.45
CA PRO A 5 -27.48 11.58 -13.85
C PRO A 5 -27.18 10.77 -12.60
N PHE A 6 -26.06 10.05 -12.58
CA PHE A 6 -25.44 9.60 -11.33
C PHE A 6 -24.54 10.71 -10.82
N ARG A 7 -25.00 11.46 -9.83
CA ARG A 7 -24.09 12.10 -8.88
C ARG A 7 -24.80 12.42 -7.57
N THR A 8 -24.79 11.46 -6.67
CA THR A 8 -24.83 11.75 -5.24
C THR A 8 -23.46 11.37 -4.72
N VAL A 9 -22.54 12.35 -4.63
CA VAL A 9 -21.37 12.19 -3.76
C VAL A 9 -21.92 12.38 -2.36
N LEU A 10 -22.19 11.28 -1.66
CA LEU A 10 -22.31 11.35 -0.21
C LEU A 10 -20.93 11.76 0.30
N PRO A 11 -20.79 12.74 1.21
CA PRO A 11 -19.59 12.83 2.01
C PRO A 11 -19.61 11.60 2.90
N GLN A 12 -19.09 10.47 2.41
CA GLN A 12 -18.62 9.47 3.34
C GLN A 12 -17.42 10.12 3.99
N THR A 13 -17.62 10.63 5.21
CA THR A 13 -16.57 10.58 6.20
C THR A 13 -16.14 9.13 6.20
N GLU A 14 -15.02 8.83 5.54
CA GLU A 14 -14.41 7.51 5.58
C GLU A 14 -13.88 7.33 7.01
N ASN A 15 -14.79 7.04 7.93
CA ASN A 15 -14.47 6.76 9.32
C ASN A 15 -13.53 5.55 9.33
N GLY A 16 -12.24 5.81 9.51
CA GLY A 16 -11.18 4.81 9.45
C GLY A 16 -10.16 5.01 8.31
N LEU A 17 -10.34 5.98 7.41
CA LEU A 17 -9.28 6.35 6.46
C LEU A 17 -8.15 7.08 7.20
N VAL A 18 -7.00 6.42 7.26
CA VAL A 18 -5.81 6.93 7.97
C VAL A 18 -4.84 7.64 7.04
N LEU A 19 -4.72 7.20 5.79
CA LEU A 19 -3.76 7.72 4.83
C LEU A 19 -4.31 7.55 3.41
N TYR A 20 -4.33 8.62 2.63
CA TYR A 20 -4.72 8.58 1.22
C TYR A 20 -3.78 9.42 0.36
N LEU A 21 -2.80 8.74 -0.26
CA LEU A 21 -1.84 9.37 -1.16
C LEU A 21 -2.24 9.09 -2.61
N THR A 22 -2.62 10.15 -3.34
CA THR A 22 -3.00 10.03 -4.76
C THR A 22 -1.82 10.19 -5.71
N PHE A 23 -0.75 10.85 -5.25
CA PHE A 23 0.42 11.25 -6.04
C PHE A 23 0.08 12.12 -7.25
N ASN A 24 -1.05 12.83 -7.23
CA ASN A 24 -1.50 13.72 -8.30
C ASN A 24 -0.85 15.11 -8.29
N GLU A 25 0.05 15.39 -7.36
CA GLU A 25 0.76 16.67 -7.27
C GLU A 25 1.58 16.99 -8.52
N GLY A 26 2.17 15.96 -9.15
CA GLY A 26 2.91 16.07 -10.41
C GLY A 26 4.24 16.82 -10.33
N ALA A 27 4.57 17.43 -9.19
CA ALA A 27 5.85 18.09 -8.92
C ALA A 27 6.05 18.28 -7.41
N GLY A 28 7.29 18.59 -7.01
CA GLY A 28 7.65 18.86 -5.62
C GLY A 28 8.13 17.61 -4.87
N VAL A 29 8.25 17.74 -3.54
CA VAL A 29 8.82 16.71 -2.66
C VAL A 29 7.84 16.27 -1.56
N VAL A 30 6.56 16.57 -1.73
CA VAL A 30 5.50 16.25 -0.75
C VAL A 30 4.41 15.47 -1.46
N ALA A 31 4.05 14.31 -0.90
CA ALA A 31 2.85 13.57 -1.23
C ALA A 31 1.77 13.96 -0.21
N ASN A 32 0.69 14.61 -0.65
CA ASN A 32 -0.33 15.07 0.29
C ASN A 32 -1.24 13.92 0.71
N ASP A 33 -1.54 13.86 2.01
CA ASP A 33 -2.63 13.05 2.52
C ASP A 33 -3.96 13.74 2.21
N HIS A 34 -4.74 13.13 1.33
CA HIS A 34 -6.09 13.56 0.98
C HIS A 34 -7.16 13.00 1.94
N GLY A 35 -6.75 12.25 2.97
CA GLY A 35 -7.59 11.87 4.09
C GLY A 35 -7.76 13.01 5.10
N THR A 36 -8.16 12.65 6.32
CA THR A 36 -8.42 13.63 7.40
C THR A 36 -7.36 13.63 8.48
N MET A 37 -6.34 12.76 8.40
CA MET A 37 -5.34 12.60 9.47
C MET A 37 -4.10 13.47 9.28
N GLY A 38 -3.88 14.03 8.09
CA GLY A 38 -2.75 14.93 7.83
C GLY A 38 -1.41 14.20 7.77
N ASN A 39 -1.43 12.92 7.42
CA ASN A 39 -0.25 12.06 7.32
C ASN A 39 0.50 12.28 5.99
N CYS A 40 0.81 13.54 5.65
CA CYS A 40 1.54 13.86 4.42
C CYS A 40 2.93 13.20 4.42
N GLY A 41 3.34 12.73 3.25
CA GLY A 41 4.64 12.11 3.05
C GLY A 41 5.64 13.06 2.41
N LYS A 42 6.92 12.89 2.73
CA LYS A 42 8.05 13.48 2.02
C LYS A 42 8.57 12.49 0.98
N ILE A 43 8.81 12.94 -0.24
CA ILE A 43 9.28 12.11 -1.35
C ILE A 43 10.82 12.14 -1.38
N HIS A 44 11.43 10.96 -1.45
CA HIS A 44 12.87 10.75 -1.53
C HIS A 44 13.18 9.96 -2.81
N GLY A 45 13.94 10.58 -3.73
CA GLY A 45 14.42 9.99 -4.98
C GLY A 45 13.35 9.78 -6.07
N ALA A 46 12.16 9.29 -5.68
CA ALA A 46 11.07 8.98 -6.60
C ALA A 46 10.62 10.19 -7.43
N THR A 47 10.24 9.93 -8.69
CA THR A 47 9.82 10.96 -9.64
C THR A 47 8.39 10.78 -10.10
N PHE A 48 7.72 11.89 -10.44
CA PHE A 48 6.36 11.82 -10.97
C PHE A 48 6.33 11.27 -12.40
N THR A 49 5.41 10.35 -12.66
CA THR A 49 5.12 9.77 -13.96
C THR A 49 3.61 9.76 -14.22
N ASP A 50 3.19 9.34 -15.42
CA ASP A 50 1.77 9.14 -15.72
C ASP A 50 1.26 7.87 -15.02
N GLY A 51 0.19 8.04 -14.25
CA GLY A 51 -0.47 6.98 -13.48
C GLY A 51 -1.68 6.40 -14.21
N LEU A 52 -2.31 5.39 -13.61
CA LEU A 52 -3.62 4.88 -14.06
C LEU A 52 -4.70 5.98 -14.00
N PHE A 53 -4.64 6.81 -12.96
CA PHE A 53 -5.56 7.94 -12.74
C PHE A 53 -4.76 9.22 -12.49
N GLY A 54 -4.33 9.89 -13.56
CA GLY A 54 -3.57 11.14 -13.46
C GLY A 54 -2.07 10.86 -13.35
N LYS A 55 -1.46 11.18 -12.20
CA LYS A 55 -0.03 10.97 -11.94
C LYS A 55 0.18 9.80 -10.96
N ALA A 56 1.42 9.35 -10.91
CA ALA A 56 1.93 8.38 -9.96
C ALA A 56 3.40 8.69 -9.63
N LEU A 57 3.95 8.01 -8.64
CA LEU A 57 5.40 7.99 -8.41
C LEU A 57 6.03 6.77 -9.06
N SER A 58 7.16 6.99 -9.75
CA SER A 58 8.05 5.95 -10.26
C SER A 58 9.18 5.76 -9.24
N PHE A 59 9.39 4.51 -8.85
CA PHE A 59 10.44 4.09 -7.92
C PHE A 59 11.45 3.23 -8.68
N ASP A 60 12.75 3.53 -8.57
CA ASP A 60 13.82 2.74 -9.16
C ASP A 60 14.08 1.42 -8.39
N GLY A 61 13.69 1.41 -7.12
CA GLY A 61 13.86 0.31 -6.18
C GLY A 61 15.32 0.09 -5.77
N GLU A 62 16.10 1.18 -5.69
CA GLU A 62 17.38 1.27 -4.97
C GLU A 62 17.18 2.01 -3.63
N ASP A 63 16.84 3.29 -3.66
CA ASP A 63 16.69 4.13 -2.46
C ASP A 63 15.47 5.08 -2.48
N ASP A 64 14.54 4.86 -3.41
CA ASP A 64 13.31 5.64 -3.53
C ASP A 64 12.24 5.26 -2.49
N TYR A 65 11.67 6.25 -1.78
CA TYR A 65 10.55 6.04 -0.87
C TYR A 65 9.75 7.32 -0.58
N VAL A 66 8.58 7.15 0.03
CA VAL A 66 7.80 8.23 0.64
C VAL A 66 7.82 8.05 2.15
N GLU A 67 8.41 9.01 2.86
CA GLU A 67 8.49 9.01 4.32
C GLU A 67 7.28 9.75 4.91
N VAL A 68 6.46 9.03 5.67
CA VAL A 68 5.41 9.63 6.48
C VAL A 68 5.89 9.71 7.92
N SER A 69 5.78 10.89 8.54
CA SER A 69 6.18 11.07 9.94
C SER A 69 5.36 10.17 10.87
N ASN A 70 5.99 9.62 11.90
CA ASN A 70 5.31 8.76 12.85
C ASN A 70 4.13 9.48 13.52
N SER A 71 2.99 8.80 13.57
CA SER A 71 1.74 9.27 14.16
C SER A 71 1.01 8.10 14.82
N GLU A 72 0.29 8.35 15.91
CA GLU A 72 -0.55 7.35 16.57
C GLU A 72 -1.62 6.79 15.62
N SER A 73 -2.11 7.60 14.67
CA SER A 73 -3.10 7.14 13.68
C SER A 73 -2.57 6.01 12.79
N LEU A 74 -1.24 5.91 12.63
CA LEU A 74 -0.60 4.89 11.80
C LEU A 74 -0.31 3.60 12.57
N THR A 75 -0.48 3.55 13.89
CA THR A 75 -0.29 2.32 14.66
C THR A 75 -1.49 1.39 14.50
N VAL A 76 -1.23 0.14 14.12
CA VAL A 76 -2.27 -0.87 13.93
C VAL A 76 -2.59 -1.54 15.26
N THR A 77 -3.76 -1.21 15.84
CA THR A 77 -4.18 -1.75 17.15
C THR A 77 -5.15 -2.92 17.06
N ASP A 78 -5.91 -3.05 15.96
CA ASP A 78 -6.95 -4.06 15.80
C ASP A 78 -6.97 -4.58 14.35
N ALA A 79 -7.68 -3.88 13.46
CA ALA A 79 -7.76 -4.22 12.05
C ALA A 79 -7.11 -3.14 11.17
N VAL A 80 -6.61 -3.53 10.00
CA VAL A 80 -6.08 -2.61 8.99
C VAL A 80 -6.46 -3.09 7.59
N THR A 81 -6.77 -2.14 6.71
CA THR A 81 -6.89 -2.39 5.27
C THR A 81 -5.94 -1.46 4.54
N VAL A 82 -5.16 -2.01 3.61
CA VAL A 82 -4.26 -1.25 2.74
C VAL A 82 -4.63 -1.54 1.30
N LEU A 83 -4.83 -0.49 0.50
CA LEU A 83 -5.09 -0.57 -0.92
C LEU A 83 -4.03 0.22 -1.69
N ALA A 84 -3.50 -0.32 -2.78
CA ALA A 84 -2.55 0.36 -3.65
C ALA A 84 -2.77 -0.01 -5.11
N TRP A 85 -2.67 0.97 -6.01
CA TRP A 85 -2.47 0.71 -7.44
C TRP A 85 -0.97 0.64 -7.71
N ILE A 86 -0.51 -0.43 -8.34
CA ILE A 86 0.91 -0.68 -8.60
C ILE A 86 1.09 -1.12 -10.04
N ASN A 87 2.12 -0.59 -10.69
CA ASN A 87 2.62 -1.10 -11.97
C ASN A 87 4.06 -1.57 -11.77
N TRP A 88 4.30 -2.86 -12.03
CA TRP A 88 5.58 -3.50 -11.78
C TRP A 88 6.45 -3.45 -13.03
N ALA A 89 7.60 -2.78 -12.98
CA ALA A 89 8.59 -2.91 -14.05
C ALA A 89 9.22 -4.32 -14.06
N GLU A 90 9.51 -4.84 -12.87
CA GLU A 90 10.08 -6.18 -12.65
C GLU A 90 9.54 -6.76 -11.33
N VAL A 91 9.33 -8.08 -11.30
CA VAL A 91 9.06 -8.80 -10.04
C VAL A 91 10.39 -9.06 -9.30
N LYS A 92 10.60 -8.32 -8.21
CA LYS A 92 11.71 -8.46 -7.26
C LYS A 92 11.21 -8.40 -5.81
N ASP A 93 12.02 -8.89 -4.88
CA ASP A 93 11.81 -8.62 -3.45
C ASP A 93 11.88 -7.11 -3.23
N CYS A 94 10.85 -6.54 -2.62
CA CYS A 94 10.83 -5.12 -2.28
C CYS A 94 9.89 -4.86 -1.10
N MET A 95 9.94 -3.64 -0.58
CA MET A 95 9.02 -3.18 0.45
C MET A 95 7.95 -2.30 -0.20
N LEU A 96 6.67 -2.64 -0.04
CA LEU A 96 5.56 -1.79 -0.51
C LEU A 96 5.19 -0.75 0.54
N LEU A 97 5.11 -1.18 1.80
CA LEU A 97 4.74 -0.35 2.93
C LEU A 97 5.47 -0.88 4.16
N GLN A 98 6.05 0.02 4.95
CA GLN A 98 6.65 -0.32 6.23
C GLN A 98 6.34 0.76 7.27
N LYS A 99 6.16 0.32 8.51
CA LYS A 99 6.38 1.12 9.71
C LYS A 99 7.41 0.41 10.58
N LYS A 100 8.46 1.13 10.95
CA LYS A 100 9.52 0.60 11.83
C LYS A 100 9.22 0.87 13.30
N ASN A 101 9.79 0.05 14.19
CA ASN A 101 9.83 0.39 15.60
C ASN A 101 10.74 1.60 15.82
N ILE A 102 10.29 2.53 16.65
CA ILE A 102 11.03 3.77 16.92
C ILE A 102 12.37 3.44 17.59
N GLY A 103 13.45 3.99 17.03
CA GLY A 103 14.81 3.82 17.56
C GLY A 103 15.47 2.48 17.23
N GLN A 104 14.84 1.66 16.39
CA GLN A 104 15.40 0.40 15.90
C GLN A 104 15.95 0.56 14.46
N PRO A 105 16.82 -0.36 14.00
CA PRO A 105 17.33 -0.33 12.63
C PRO A 105 16.21 -0.51 11.59
N ASP A 106 16.50 -0.22 10.32
CA ASP A 106 15.47 -0.18 9.26
C ASP A 106 14.89 -1.56 8.90
N ASP A 107 15.50 -2.66 9.33
CA ASP A 107 14.96 -4.01 9.18
C ASP A 107 13.95 -4.38 10.29
N ASP A 108 13.83 -3.58 11.36
CA ASP A 108 12.91 -3.85 12.45
C ASP A 108 11.53 -3.21 12.22
N GLN A 109 10.55 -4.07 11.95
CA GLN A 109 9.24 -3.69 11.42
C GLN A 109 8.15 -3.87 12.49
N GLU A 110 7.43 -2.79 12.80
CA GLU A 110 6.17 -2.85 13.55
C GLU A 110 5.09 -3.53 12.69
N TYR A 111 5.00 -3.07 11.44
CA TYR A 111 4.31 -3.78 10.39
C TYR A 111 4.92 -3.50 9.01
N SER A 112 4.70 -4.42 8.08
CA SER A 112 5.13 -4.28 6.70
C SER A 112 4.21 -5.03 5.74
N ILE A 113 4.20 -4.60 4.47
CA ILE A 113 3.65 -5.32 3.34
C ILE A 113 4.80 -5.54 2.37
N ILE A 114 5.10 -6.81 2.14
CA ILE A 114 6.29 -7.23 1.41
C ILE A 114 5.84 -8.06 0.20
N PRO A 115 5.93 -7.49 -1.00
CA PRO A 115 6.00 -8.26 -2.23
C PRO A 115 7.29 -9.08 -2.23
N GLN A 116 7.15 -10.40 -2.26
CA GLN A 116 8.25 -11.34 -2.21
C GLN A 116 8.32 -12.13 -3.51
N LYS A 117 9.52 -12.54 -3.89
CA LYS A 117 9.82 -13.37 -5.05
C LYS A 117 10.25 -14.75 -4.57
N TRP A 118 9.33 -15.71 -4.62
CA TRP A 118 9.68 -17.10 -4.42
C TRP A 118 9.93 -17.79 -5.76
N GLY A 119 11.20 -17.80 -6.19
CA GLY A 119 11.58 -18.28 -7.53
C GLY A 119 11.26 -17.26 -8.61
N THR A 120 10.27 -17.53 -9.48
CA THR A 120 9.85 -16.60 -10.55
C THR A 120 8.49 -15.95 -10.30
N LEU A 121 7.82 -16.27 -9.18
CA LEU A 121 6.44 -15.86 -8.94
C LEU A 121 6.35 -14.85 -7.79
N PRO A 122 5.56 -13.78 -7.94
CA PRO A 122 5.28 -12.88 -6.83
C PRO A 122 4.37 -13.56 -5.80
N THR A 123 4.68 -13.36 -4.53
CA THR A 123 3.82 -13.60 -3.37
C THR A 123 3.73 -12.30 -2.56
N PHE A 124 2.73 -12.19 -1.67
CA PHE A 124 2.69 -11.11 -0.70
C PHE A 124 2.74 -11.69 0.71
N GLY A 125 3.65 -11.15 1.51
CA GLY A 125 3.67 -11.30 2.96
C GLY A 125 3.28 -9.99 3.63
N ALA A 126 2.79 -10.09 4.85
CA ALA A 126 2.66 -8.97 5.75
C ALA A 126 3.24 -9.34 7.11
N HIS A 127 4.00 -8.43 7.72
CA HIS A 127 4.31 -8.50 9.14
C HIS A 127 3.35 -7.55 9.84
N ILE A 128 2.61 -7.99 10.85
CA ILE A 128 1.74 -7.11 11.65
C ILE A 128 1.89 -7.51 13.11
N ASN A 129 2.31 -6.57 13.97
CA ASN A 129 2.51 -6.80 15.41
C ASN A 129 3.37 -8.05 15.70
N GLY A 130 4.48 -8.20 14.98
CA GLY A 130 5.42 -9.31 15.13
C GLY A 130 4.95 -10.65 14.55
N THR A 131 3.77 -10.72 13.94
CA THR A 131 3.26 -11.92 13.27
C THR A 131 3.51 -11.84 11.77
N LEU A 132 4.22 -12.82 11.21
CA LEU A 132 4.30 -13.00 9.76
C LEU A 132 3.01 -13.67 9.26
N ILE A 133 2.37 -13.04 8.29
CA ILE A 133 1.21 -13.54 7.57
C ILE A 133 1.64 -13.69 6.11
N ASP A 134 1.74 -14.92 5.63
CA ASP A 134 1.98 -15.19 4.21
C ASP A 134 0.65 -15.47 3.53
N SER A 135 0.46 -14.91 2.33
CA SER A 135 -0.65 -15.26 1.46
C SER A 135 -0.78 -16.77 1.23
N GLY A 136 0.32 -17.53 1.24
CA GLY A 136 0.34 -18.97 0.92
C GLY A 136 -0.07 -19.28 -0.53
N TYR A 137 -0.43 -18.26 -1.32
CA TYR A 137 -0.89 -18.36 -2.71
C TYR A 137 0.17 -17.79 -3.65
N ARG A 138 0.49 -18.57 -4.68
CA ARG A 138 1.41 -18.15 -5.75
C ARG A 138 0.63 -17.41 -6.82
N LEU A 139 0.97 -16.16 -7.10
CA LEU A 139 0.22 -15.30 -8.02
C LEU A 139 0.68 -15.48 -9.47
N LYS A 140 0.75 -16.74 -9.93
CA LYS A 140 1.38 -17.06 -11.22
C LYS A 140 0.66 -16.47 -12.44
N ASP A 141 -0.60 -16.08 -12.29
CA ASP A 141 -1.48 -15.66 -13.40
C ASP A 141 -2.15 -14.30 -13.15
N LEU A 142 -1.75 -13.52 -12.13
CA LEU A 142 -2.52 -12.35 -11.66
C LEU A 142 -1.78 -11.01 -11.67
N ILE A 143 -0.45 -11.01 -11.83
CA ILE A 143 0.34 -9.79 -11.97
C ILE A 143 1.21 -9.88 -13.23
N ASN A 144 0.93 -9.00 -14.19
CA ASN A 144 1.78 -8.78 -15.35
C ASN A 144 2.65 -7.55 -15.12
N THR A 145 3.93 -7.63 -15.48
CA THR A 145 4.80 -6.46 -15.48
C THR A 145 4.36 -5.48 -16.57
N GLY A 146 4.50 -4.18 -16.31
CA GLY A 146 4.06 -3.11 -17.22
C GLY A 146 2.56 -2.83 -17.18
N GLU A 147 1.76 -3.59 -16.44
CA GLU A 147 0.32 -3.39 -16.27
C GLU A 147 -0.01 -2.90 -14.85
N TRP A 148 -1.04 -2.03 -14.74
CA TRP A 148 -1.55 -1.60 -13.46
C TRP A 148 -2.40 -2.68 -12.81
N ALA A 149 -2.15 -2.97 -11.54
CA ALA A 149 -2.97 -3.85 -10.72
C ALA A 149 -3.36 -3.16 -9.42
N GLN A 150 -4.58 -3.40 -8.95
CA GLN A 150 -4.95 -3.03 -7.58
C GLN A 150 -4.57 -4.17 -6.64
N ILE A 151 -3.81 -3.84 -5.60
CA ILE A 151 -3.53 -4.72 -4.47
C ILE A 151 -4.35 -4.25 -3.29
N GLY A 152 -5.05 -5.15 -2.63
CA GLY A 152 -5.72 -4.84 -1.37
C GLY A 152 -5.43 -5.89 -0.33
N ILE A 153 -4.94 -5.51 0.84
CA ILE A 153 -4.63 -6.38 1.98
C ILE A 153 -5.53 -6.00 3.14
N VAL A 154 -6.17 -6.99 3.75
CA VAL A 154 -7.06 -6.81 4.91
C VAL A 154 -6.57 -7.68 6.05
N TYR A 155 -6.33 -7.09 7.21
CA TYR A 155 -6.09 -7.76 8.49
C TYR A 155 -7.25 -7.44 9.43
N ALA A 156 -7.92 -8.46 9.95
CA ALA A 156 -9.16 -8.34 10.71
C ALA A 156 -8.99 -8.34 12.25
N GLY A 157 -7.75 -8.39 12.76
CA GLY A 157 -7.46 -8.30 14.21
C GLY A 157 -7.70 -9.58 15.02
N ASP A 158 -8.44 -10.56 14.48
CA ASP A 158 -8.68 -11.84 15.13
C ASP A 158 -7.53 -12.82 14.87
N ALA A 159 -6.46 -12.65 15.64
CA ALA A 159 -5.43 -13.66 15.77
C ALA A 159 -5.97 -14.91 16.47
N ILE A 160 -6.68 -15.80 15.75
CA ILE A 160 -6.55 -17.23 16.05
C ILE A 160 -5.12 -17.58 15.63
N ALA A 161 -4.27 -17.90 16.60
CA ALA A 161 -2.85 -18.20 16.40
C ALA A 161 -2.62 -19.01 15.11
N GLY A 162 -1.97 -18.39 14.11
CA GLY A 162 -1.65 -19.02 12.82
C GLY A 162 -2.70 -18.91 11.72
N THR A 163 -3.75 -18.09 11.83
CA THR A 163 -4.81 -17.97 10.79
C THR A 163 -5.29 -16.55 10.49
N GLY A 164 -4.51 -15.51 10.83
CA GLY A 164 -4.83 -14.15 10.41
C GLY A 164 -4.93 -14.11 8.89
N ASN A 165 -6.15 -14.10 8.34
CA ASN A 165 -6.34 -14.18 6.90
C ASN A 165 -6.06 -12.80 6.31
N ALA A 166 -4.89 -12.63 5.70
CA ALA A 166 -4.65 -11.54 4.76
C ALA A 166 -5.32 -11.89 3.43
N TYR A 167 -6.42 -11.24 3.12
CA TYR A 167 -7.04 -11.38 1.80
C TYR A 167 -6.37 -10.40 0.84
N VAL A 168 -5.68 -10.93 -0.17
CA VAL A 168 -5.20 -10.11 -1.30
C VAL A 168 -6.25 -10.14 -2.40
N LYS A 169 -7.00 -9.04 -2.57
CA LYS A 169 -7.94 -8.92 -3.70
C LYS A 169 -7.27 -8.15 -4.83
N PHE A 170 -7.20 -8.78 -5.99
CA PHE A 170 -6.78 -8.14 -7.23
C PHE A 170 -8.03 -7.77 -8.02
N VAL A 171 -8.10 -6.51 -8.45
CA VAL A 171 -9.08 -6.08 -9.46
C VAL A 171 -8.26 -5.68 -10.68
N VAL A 172 -8.44 -6.44 -11.77
CA VAL A 172 -7.94 -6.11 -13.12
C VAL A 172 -9.08 -5.46 -13.89
#